data_AF-A0A9D4E710-F1
#
_entry.id   AF-A0A9D4E710-F1
#
_cell.length_a   1.000
_cell.length_b   1.000
_cell.length_c   1.000
_cell.angle_alpha   90.00
_cell.angle_beta   90.00
_cell.angle_gamma   90.00
#
_symmetry.space_group_name_H-M   'P 1'
#
loop_
_entity.id
_entity.type
_entity.pdbx_description
1 polymer ?
#
loop_
_entity_poly.entity_id
_entity_poly.type
_entity_poly.pdbx_seq_one_letter_code
_entity_poly.pdbx_strand_id
1 'polypeptide(L)'
;MNHFKTSLYAFSNSDILYTDTLIRTLAQMINSKTIYFSRPVLIVGCRTNVENVTLEEGLHWENITRISQSRGKQFTEWAEDYFITSPSFPWNEVPEVVVGRPGYDNWLVYNSRKMKYNVIDATKTILAVHQTTLAGNNEGRNHSNRDYNLDLLNKMYKGIQYKKGVVGCIEMYTQYESKQFQVKTRKVRFSCKV
;
A
#
# COMPACT_ATOMS: atom_id res chain seq x y z
N MET A 1 -15.56 -9.67 -8.80
CA MET A 1 -14.53 -10.64 -8.39
C MET A 1 -15.21 -11.83 -7.72
N ASN A 2 -15.54 -12.89 -8.47
CA ASN A 2 -16.21 -14.10 -7.97
C ASN A 2 -15.36 -15.37 -8.14
N HIS A 3 -14.08 -15.24 -8.51
CA HIS A 3 -13.24 -16.38 -8.86
C HIS A 3 -12.71 -17.15 -7.64
N PHE A 4 -12.58 -16.51 -6.47
CA PHE A 4 -12.03 -17.14 -5.26
C PHE A 4 -12.83 -16.72 -4.01
N LYS A 5 -13.18 -17.69 -3.16
CA LYS A 5 -13.82 -17.42 -1.86
C LYS A 5 -12.72 -17.16 -0.81
N THR A 6 -12.30 -15.90 -0.68
CA THR A 6 -11.24 -15.46 0.24
C THR A 6 -11.69 -14.27 1.10
N SER A 7 -11.06 -14.07 2.26
CA SER A 7 -11.29 -12.92 3.13
C SER A 7 -10.64 -11.63 2.62
N LEU A 8 -9.60 -11.75 1.81
CA LEU A 8 -8.83 -10.63 1.26
C LEU A 8 -8.33 -10.94 -0.15
N TYR A 9 -8.23 -9.90 -0.98
CA TYR A 9 -7.52 -9.89 -2.25
C TYR A 9 -6.29 -8.99 -2.15
N ALA A 10 -5.27 -9.22 -2.97
CA ALA A 10 -4.07 -8.40 -2.99
C ALA A 10 -3.63 -8.13 -4.43
N PHE A 11 -3.23 -6.89 -4.68
CA PHE A 11 -2.39 -6.48 -5.79
C PHE A 11 -1.05 -6.01 -5.21
N SER A 12 0.06 -6.38 -5.84
CA SER A 12 1.40 -5.93 -5.46
C SER A 12 2.27 -5.82 -6.71
N ASN A 13 3.15 -4.82 -6.73
CA ASN A 13 4.25 -4.78 -7.68
C ASN A 13 5.12 -6.04 -7.50
N SER A 14 5.65 -6.55 -8.62
CA SER A 14 6.35 -7.84 -8.67
C SER A 14 7.77 -7.81 -8.09
N ASP A 15 8.32 -6.62 -7.86
CA ASP A 15 9.65 -6.37 -7.30
C ASP A 15 9.64 -6.17 -5.78
N ILE A 16 8.48 -6.35 -5.13
CA ILE A 16 8.33 -6.36 -3.68
C ILE A 16 8.52 -7.77 -3.11
N LEU A 17 9.46 -7.88 -2.18
CA LEU A 17 9.68 -9.05 -1.34
C LEU A 17 8.96 -8.88 0.01
N TYR A 18 8.22 -9.89 0.42
CA TYR A 18 7.54 -9.95 1.70
C TYR A 18 8.18 -10.99 2.63
N THR A 19 7.92 -10.84 3.93
CA THR A 19 8.24 -11.84 4.94
C THR A 19 6.96 -12.42 5.57
N ASP A 20 7.12 -13.29 6.57
CA ASP A 20 6.01 -13.80 7.38
C ASP A 20 5.16 -12.68 8.01
N THR A 21 5.72 -11.48 8.16
CA THR A 21 5.03 -10.28 8.65
C THR A 21 3.75 -9.95 7.86
N LEU A 22 3.72 -10.23 6.54
CA LEU A 22 2.51 -10.07 5.73
C LEU A 22 1.39 -10.98 6.23
N ILE A 23 1.65 -12.29 6.28
CA ILE A 23 0.64 -13.29 6.67
C ILE A 23 0.22 -13.11 8.13
N ARG A 24 1.19 -12.88 9.03
CA ARG A 24 0.89 -12.64 10.45
C ARG A 24 0.03 -11.39 10.65
N THR A 25 0.35 -10.29 9.99
CA THR A 25 -0.46 -9.06 10.08
C THR A 25 -1.87 -9.30 9.59
N LEU A 26 -2.03 -9.86 8.38
CA LEU A 26 -3.36 -10.04 7.79
C LEU A 26 -4.22 -11.03 8.59
N ALA A 27 -3.64 -12.11 9.09
CA ALA A 27 -4.34 -13.05 9.96
C ALA A 27 -4.82 -12.39 11.26
N GLN A 28 -4.00 -11.54 11.88
CA GLN A 28 -4.39 -10.79 13.09
C GLN A 28 -5.46 -9.73 12.78
N MET A 29 -5.37 -9.07 11.62
CA MET A 29 -6.37 -8.09 11.17
C MET A 29 -7.74 -8.72 10.93
N ILE A 30 -7.81 -9.87 10.25
CA ILE A 30 -9.07 -10.58 9.99
C ILE A 30 -9.75 -10.96 11.30
N ASN A 31 -8.98 -11.32 12.33
CA ASN A 31 -9.49 -11.70 13.65
C ASN A 31 -9.69 -10.49 14.59
N SER A 32 -9.36 -9.27 14.15
CA SER A 32 -9.49 -8.07 14.96
C SER A 32 -10.96 -7.64 15.07
N LYS A 33 -11.41 -7.34 16.29
CA LYS A 33 -12.74 -6.75 16.53
C LYS A 33 -12.82 -5.26 16.17
N THR A 34 -11.70 -4.63 15.84
CA THR A 34 -11.61 -3.19 15.54
C THR A 34 -11.95 -2.86 14.09
N ILE A 35 -11.74 -3.81 13.17
CA ILE A 35 -12.01 -3.59 11.74
C ILE A 35 -13.34 -4.24 11.38
N TYR A 36 -14.31 -3.40 11.01
CA TYR A 36 -15.60 -3.89 10.51
C TYR A 36 -15.52 -4.10 8.99
N PHE A 37 -15.34 -5.35 8.57
CA PHE A 37 -15.34 -5.76 7.14
C PHE A 37 -16.70 -5.60 6.44
N SER A 38 -17.72 -5.08 7.14
CA SER A 38 -18.99 -4.65 6.54
C SER A 38 -18.83 -3.42 5.64
N ARG A 39 -17.76 -2.65 5.79
CA ARG A 39 -17.35 -1.59 4.85
C ARG A 39 -16.17 -2.07 3.99
N PRO A 40 -16.01 -1.54 2.77
CA PRO A 40 -14.80 -1.75 1.98
C PRO A 40 -13.54 -1.45 2.81
N VAL A 41 -12.54 -2.33 2.69
CA VAL A 41 -11.24 -2.19 3.35
C VAL A 41 -10.17 -2.03 2.28
N LEU A 42 -9.25 -1.09 2.50
CA LEU A 42 -8.03 -0.92 1.72
C LEU A 42 -6.84 -0.86 2.67
N ILE A 43 -5.88 -1.74 2.50
CA ILE A 43 -4.66 -1.83 3.31
C ILE A 43 -3.48 -1.55 2.39
N VAL A 44 -2.66 -0.58 2.78
CA VAL A 44 -1.48 -0.11 2.06
C VAL A 44 -0.37 0.17 3.07
N GLY A 45 0.83 0.50 2.59
CA GLY A 45 1.91 0.97 3.46
C GLY A 45 3.15 1.37 2.67
N CYS A 46 4.12 1.98 3.36
CA CYS A 46 5.40 2.32 2.76
C CYS A 46 6.24 1.07 2.53
N ARG A 47 6.90 1.02 1.38
CA ARG A 47 7.99 0.09 1.13
C ARG A 47 9.29 0.50 1.84
N THR A 48 10.19 -0.47 2.03
CA THR A 48 11.59 -0.29 2.40
C THR A 48 12.46 -0.60 1.19
N ASN A 49 13.19 0.40 0.69
CA ASN A 49 14.13 0.20 -0.40
C ASN A 49 15.38 -0.49 0.11
N VAL A 50 15.80 -1.55 -0.59
CA VAL A 50 17.09 -2.21 -0.39
C VAL A 50 17.79 -2.26 -1.74
N GLU A 51 19.01 -1.72 -1.79
CA GLU A 51 19.81 -1.68 -3.02
C GLU A 51 20.52 -3.00 -3.27
N ASN A 52 20.51 -3.46 -4.53
CA ASN A 52 21.27 -4.62 -5.00
C ASN A 52 21.04 -5.88 -4.14
N VAL A 53 19.77 -6.24 -3.94
CA VAL A 53 19.38 -7.50 -3.31
C VAL A 53 19.88 -8.64 -4.18
N THR A 54 20.70 -9.53 -3.62
CA THR A 54 21.16 -10.73 -4.32
C THR A 54 20.06 -11.80 -4.33
N LEU A 55 20.21 -12.81 -5.18
CA LEU A 55 19.30 -13.95 -5.19
C LEU A 55 19.21 -14.59 -3.80
N GLU A 56 20.36 -14.92 -3.18
CA GLU A 56 20.44 -15.56 -1.85
C GLU A 56 19.75 -14.72 -0.75
N GLU A 57 19.93 -13.40 -0.81
CA GLU A 57 19.29 -12.48 0.12
C GLU A 57 17.75 -12.47 -0.01
N GLY A 58 17.24 -12.69 -1.22
CA GLY A 58 15.80 -12.75 -1.51
C GLY A 58 15.13 -14.11 -1.30
N LEU A 59 15.88 -15.18 -1.04
CA LEU A 59 15.33 -16.55 -0.96
C LEU A 59 14.51 -16.84 0.31
N HIS A 60 14.88 -16.22 1.43
CA HIS A 60 14.34 -16.56 2.75
C HIS A 60 13.87 -15.32 3.51
N TRP A 61 12.78 -15.47 4.28
CA TRP A 61 12.21 -14.38 5.06
C TRP A 61 13.19 -13.79 6.08
N GLU A 62 14.05 -14.62 6.67
CA GLU A 62 15.09 -14.21 7.60
C GLU A 62 16.16 -13.35 6.91
N ASN A 63 16.54 -13.71 5.68
CA ASN A 63 17.50 -12.94 4.89
C ASN A 63 16.91 -11.60 4.46
N ILE A 64 15.67 -11.58 3.95
CA ILE A 64 14.94 -10.35 3.61
C ILE A 64 14.83 -9.42 4.83
N THR A 65 14.54 -9.98 6.00
CA THR A 65 14.51 -9.22 7.26
C THR A 65 15.88 -8.64 7.58
N ARG A 66 16.94 -9.46 7.53
CA ARG A 66 18.32 -9.04 7.83
C ARG A 66 18.80 -7.92 6.90
N ILE A 67 18.58 -8.02 5.59
CA ILE A 67 19.02 -6.99 4.63
C ILE A 67 18.23 -5.69 4.80
N SER A 68 16.93 -5.78 5.11
CA SER A 68 16.09 -4.61 5.37
C SER A 68 16.58 -3.83 6.61
N GLN A 69 17.05 -4.55 7.64
CA GLN A 69 17.55 -3.93 8.87
C GLN A 69 18.96 -3.38 8.71
N SER A 70 19.82 -4.09 7.96
CA SER A 70 21.23 -3.70 7.80
C SER A 70 21.42 -2.54 6.83
N ARG A 71 20.67 -2.49 5.73
CA ARG A 71 20.84 -1.47 4.67
C ARG A 71 19.55 -0.94 4.06
N GLY A 72 18.39 -1.34 4.59
CA GLY A 72 17.10 -0.85 4.10
C GLY A 72 16.83 0.58 4.53
N LYS A 73 16.14 1.34 3.68
CA LYS A 73 15.64 2.68 3.97
C LYS A 73 14.16 2.75 3.63
N GLN A 74 13.33 3.07 4.63
CA GLN A 74 11.90 3.29 4.37
C GLN A 74 11.75 4.43 3.35
N PHE A 75 11.00 4.16 2.28
CA PHE A 75 10.83 5.11 1.19
C PHE A 75 9.71 6.11 1.48
N THR A 76 9.40 6.95 0.50
CA THR A 76 8.45 8.06 0.69
C THR A 76 7.03 7.56 0.91
N GLU A 77 6.21 8.36 1.60
CA GLU A 77 4.77 8.10 1.80
C GLU A 77 3.93 8.09 0.51
N TRP A 78 4.50 8.52 -0.62
CA TRP A 78 3.84 8.55 -1.92
C TRP A 78 3.92 7.23 -2.68
N ALA A 79 4.83 6.34 -2.31
CA ALA A 79 5.04 5.08 -3.00
C ALA A 79 4.21 3.99 -2.34
N GLU A 80 3.03 3.71 -2.92
CA GLU A 80 2.19 2.59 -2.54
C GLU A 80 2.33 1.46 -3.57
N ASP A 81 3.08 0.42 -3.19
CA ASP A 81 3.39 -0.71 -4.09
C ASP A 81 2.45 -1.90 -3.94
N TYR A 82 1.56 -1.86 -2.95
CA TYR A 82 0.61 -2.92 -2.69
C TYR A 82 -0.72 -2.40 -2.18
N PHE A 83 -1.79 -3.09 -2.60
CA PHE A 83 -3.17 -2.79 -2.25
C PHE A 83 -3.85 -4.09 -1.87
N ILE A 84 -4.13 -4.26 -0.58
CA ILE A 84 -4.84 -5.44 -0.07
C ILE A 84 -6.26 -5.00 0.29
N THR A 85 -7.26 -5.68 -0.24
CA THR A 85 -8.65 -5.24 -0.16
C THR A 85 -9.58 -6.32 0.35
N SER A 86 -10.67 -5.92 1.01
CA SER A 86 -11.79 -6.82 1.25
C SER A 86 -12.49 -7.21 -0.07
N PRO A 87 -13.24 -8.32 -0.11
CA PRO A 87 -14.06 -8.69 -1.26
C PRO A 87 -15.10 -7.63 -1.67
N SER A 88 -15.52 -6.79 -0.72
CA SER A 88 -16.45 -5.70 -0.92
C SER A 88 -15.83 -4.43 -1.54
N PHE A 89 -14.52 -4.41 -1.78
CA PHE A 89 -13.88 -3.25 -2.39
C PHE A 89 -14.32 -3.07 -3.86
N PRO A 90 -14.80 -1.89 -4.26
CA PRO A 90 -15.48 -1.69 -5.54
C PRO A 90 -14.48 -1.47 -6.69
N TRP A 91 -13.69 -2.50 -7.01
CA TRP A 91 -12.73 -2.45 -8.11
C TRP A 91 -13.36 -2.12 -9.47
N ASN A 92 -14.64 -2.42 -9.66
CA ASN A 92 -15.40 -2.05 -10.86
C ASN A 92 -15.70 -0.55 -10.97
N GLU A 93 -15.50 0.23 -9.91
CA GLU A 93 -15.62 1.69 -9.90
C GLU A 93 -14.26 2.37 -10.11
N VAL A 94 -13.16 1.62 -10.11
CA VAL A 94 -11.83 2.14 -10.42
C VAL A 94 -11.74 2.38 -11.94
N PRO A 95 -11.36 3.58 -12.40
CA PRO A 95 -11.16 3.86 -13.82
C PRO A 95 -10.13 2.93 -14.46
N GLU A 96 -10.19 2.81 -15.79
CA GLU A 96 -9.26 2.04 -16.63
C GLU A 96 -7.86 2.70 -16.70
N VAL A 97 -7.18 2.72 -15.55
CA VAL A 97 -5.82 3.22 -15.38
C VAL A 97 -4.80 2.22 -15.92
N VAL A 98 -3.62 2.72 -16.30
CA VAL A 98 -2.47 1.90 -16.67
C VAL A 98 -1.62 1.64 -15.43
N VAL A 99 -1.50 0.36 -15.06
CA VAL A 99 -0.59 -0.08 -13.98
C VAL A 99 0.85 0.34 -14.32
N GLY A 100 1.57 0.87 -13.33
CA GLY A 100 2.95 1.35 -13.50
C GLY A 100 3.07 2.79 -14.02
N ARG A 101 1.96 3.52 -14.17
CA ARG A 101 1.96 4.97 -14.46
C ARG A 101 1.54 5.76 -13.22
N PRO A 102 2.18 6.91 -12.91
CA PRO A 102 1.87 7.70 -11.72
C PRO A 102 0.40 8.05 -11.52
N GLY A 103 -0.05 8.13 -10.27
CA GLY A 103 -1.28 8.81 -9.86
C GLY A 103 -2.44 7.89 -9.47
N TYR A 104 -2.51 6.68 -10.01
CA TYR A 104 -3.61 5.75 -9.67
C TYR A 104 -3.53 5.26 -8.22
N ASP A 105 -2.31 5.05 -7.73
CA ASP A 105 -1.96 4.65 -6.37
C ASP A 105 -2.52 5.63 -5.35
N ASN A 106 -2.08 6.89 -5.41
CA ASN A 106 -2.51 7.90 -4.46
C ASN A 106 -3.98 8.28 -4.68
N TRP A 107 -4.49 8.23 -5.92
CA TRP A 107 -5.92 8.43 -6.16
C TRP A 107 -6.75 7.34 -5.47
N LEU A 108 -6.33 6.07 -5.50
CA LEU A 108 -7.06 4.96 -4.90
C LEU A 108 -7.19 5.17 -3.38
N VAL A 109 -6.10 5.55 -2.72
CA VAL A 109 -6.10 5.88 -1.29
C VAL A 109 -6.96 7.11 -1.01
N TYR A 110 -6.79 8.20 -1.77
CA TYR A 110 -7.57 9.43 -1.60
C TYR A 110 -9.07 9.19 -1.76
N ASN A 111 -9.47 8.51 -2.83
CA ASN A 111 -10.87 8.21 -3.12
C ASN A 111 -11.47 7.29 -2.05
N SER A 112 -10.74 6.26 -1.62
CA SER A 112 -11.18 5.37 -0.54
C SER A 112 -11.40 6.12 0.77
N ARG A 113 -10.50 7.05 1.12
CA ARG A 113 -10.68 7.92 2.29
C ARG A 113 -11.90 8.84 2.14
N LYS A 114 -12.09 9.44 0.96
CA LYS A 114 -13.27 10.29 0.65
C LYS A 114 -14.59 9.53 0.76
N MET A 115 -14.60 8.26 0.37
CA MET A 115 -15.76 7.37 0.47
C MET A 115 -15.93 6.75 1.87
N LYS A 116 -15.11 7.15 2.86
CA LYS A 116 -15.16 6.67 4.25
C LYS A 116 -14.99 5.15 4.38
N TYR A 117 -14.18 4.56 3.49
CA TYR A 117 -13.75 3.17 3.61
C TYR A 117 -12.77 3.00 4.78
N ASN A 118 -12.57 1.75 5.21
CA ASN A 118 -11.54 1.44 6.19
C ASN A 118 -10.19 1.41 5.47
N VAL A 119 -9.52 2.56 5.40
CA VAL A 119 -8.17 2.68 4.84
C VAL A 119 -7.15 2.53 5.96
N ILE A 120 -6.23 1.56 5.83
CA ILE A 120 -5.34 1.15 6.91
C ILE A 120 -3.89 1.21 6.43
N ASP A 121 -3.06 1.93 7.17
CA ASP A 121 -1.62 1.97 7.02
C ASP A 121 -0.98 0.79 7.79
N ALA A 122 -0.44 -0.18 7.05
CA ALA A 122 0.19 -1.38 7.59
C ALA A 122 1.73 -1.29 7.66
N THR A 123 2.31 -0.11 7.43
CA THR A 123 3.77 0.10 7.35
C THR A 123 4.54 -0.45 8.55
N LYS A 124 3.96 -0.39 9.75
CA LYS A 124 4.66 -0.82 10.97
C LYS A 124 4.60 -2.32 11.24
N THR A 125 3.76 -3.07 10.52
CA THR A 125 3.59 -4.51 10.78
C THR A 125 3.81 -5.39 9.55
N ILE A 126 3.75 -4.83 8.34
CA ILE A 126 4.11 -5.52 7.10
C ILE A 126 5.46 -4.99 6.63
N LEU A 127 6.45 -5.87 6.53
CA LEU A 127 7.70 -5.56 5.86
C LEU A 127 7.55 -5.83 4.35
N ALA A 128 7.53 -4.76 3.57
CA ALA A 128 7.56 -4.78 2.11
C ALA A 128 8.91 -4.27 1.63
N VAL A 129 9.79 -5.14 1.14
CA VAL A 129 11.13 -4.78 0.66
C VAL A 129 11.12 -4.62 -0.85
N HIS A 130 11.45 -3.42 -1.34
CA HIS A 130 11.59 -3.16 -2.77
C HIS A 130 13.03 -3.34 -3.22
N GLN A 131 13.21 -4.20 -4.22
CA GLN A 131 14.51 -4.51 -4.81
C GLN A 131 14.95 -3.38 -5.72
N THR A 132 15.74 -2.45 -5.17
CA THR A 132 16.17 -1.25 -5.89
C THR A 132 17.44 -1.54 -6.69
N THR A 133 17.45 -1.18 -7.96
CA THR A 133 18.60 -1.35 -8.88
C THR A 133 19.10 0.01 -9.38
N LEU A 134 20.09 0.00 -10.28
CA LEU A 134 20.60 1.22 -10.94
C LEU A 134 19.53 1.98 -11.74
N ALA A 135 18.45 1.32 -12.15
CA ALA A 135 17.31 1.99 -12.78
C ALA A 135 16.61 2.98 -11.82
N GLY A 136 16.81 2.84 -10.51
CA GLY A 136 16.26 3.76 -9.52
C GLY A 136 14.78 3.50 -9.21
N ASN A 137 14.07 4.55 -8.80
CA ASN A 137 12.75 4.45 -8.15
C ASN A 137 11.61 5.12 -8.93
N ASN A 138 11.89 5.66 -10.13
CA ASN A 138 10.99 6.55 -10.85
C ASN A 138 10.75 6.12 -12.30
N GLU A 139 11.02 4.86 -12.65
CA GLU A 139 10.99 4.40 -14.05
C GLU A 139 9.65 4.60 -14.76
N GLY A 140 8.54 4.56 -14.00
CA GLY A 140 7.22 4.89 -14.53
C GLY A 140 7.12 6.31 -15.14
N ARG A 141 8.00 7.23 -14.74
CA ARG A 141 8.07 8.63 -15.21
C ARG A 141 8.91 8.83 -16.48
N ASN A 142 9.65 7.81 -16.90
CA ASN A 142 10.49 7.87 -18.10
C ASN A 142 9.75 7.41 -19.35
N HIS A 143 8.53 6.89 -19.21
CA HIS A 143 7.73 6.43 -20.34
C HIS A 143 7.00 7.58 -21.05
N SER A 144 6.81 7.46 -22.37
CA SER A 144 6.17 8.49 -23.20
C SER A 144 4.73 8.81 -22.80
N ASN A 145 4.02 7.85 -22.18
CA ASN A 145 2.64 7.99 -21.70
C ASN A 145 2.53 8.11 -20.17
N ARG A 146 3.59 8.59 -19.49
CA ARG A 146 3.63 8.71 -18.02
C ARG A 146 2.44 9.46 -17.41
N ASP A 147 1.90 10.45 -18.12
CA ASP A 147 0.86 11.34 -17.60
C ASP A 147 -0.57 10.82 -17.87
N TYR A 148 -0.71 9.69 -18.58
CA TYR A 148 -2.02 9.13 -18.98
C TYR A 148 -3.01 9.00 -17.81
N ASN A 149 -2.58 8.42 -16.69
CA ASN A 149 -3.44 8.23 -15.52
C ASN A 149 -3.85 9.56 -14.90
N LEU A 150 -2.92 10.51 -14.79
CA LEU A 150 -3.19 11.83 -14.23
C LEU A 150 -4.21 12.57 -15.10
N ASP A 151 -4.04 12.54 -16.41
CA ASP A 151 -4.96 13.18 -17.36
C ASP A 151 -6.36 12.55 -17.31
N LEU A 152 -6.43 11.21 -17.32
CA LEU A 152 -7.68 10.47 -17.21
C LEU A 152 -8.42 10.83 -15.93
N LEU A 153 -7.75 10.74 -14.78
CA LEU A 153 -8.35 10.95 -13.48
C LEU A 153 -8.78 12.40 -13.28
N ASN A 154 -7.95 13.38 -13.68
CA ASN A 154 -8.30 14.80 -13.58
C ASN A 154 -9.47 15.20 -14.51
N LYS A 155 -9.63 14.52 -15.65
CA LYS A 155 -10.79 14.68 -16.53
C LYS A 155 -12.06 14.10 -15.91
N MET A 156 -11.96 12.93 -15.24
CA MET A 156 -13.10 12.24 -14.65
C MET A 156 -13.55 12.86 -13.31
N TYR A 157 -12.61 13.34 -12.49
CA TYR A 157 -12.90 13.85 -11.15
C TYR A 157 -12.30 15.25 -10.96
N LYS A 158 -13.16 16.22 -10.65
CA LYS A 158 -12.72 17.59 -10.37
C LYS A 158 -12.06 17.68 -8.99
N GLY A 159 -10.90 18.35 -8.93
CA GLY A 159 -10.26 18.73 -7.67
C GLY A 159 -9.68 17.55 -6.87
N ILE A 160 -9.14 16.53 -7.54
CA ILE A 160 -8.41 15.45 -6.87
C ILE A 160 -7.26 16.04 -6.05
N GLN A 161 -7.13 15.60 -4.80
CA GLN A 161 -6.06 16.03 -3.90
C GLN A 161 -5.14 14.85 -3.62
N TYR A 162 -4.27 14.51 -4.58
CA TYR A 162 -3.37 13.33 -4.50
C TYR A 162 -2.53 13.31 -3.22
N LYS A 163 -2.10 14.46 -2.70
CA LYS A 163 -1.37 14.57 -1.42
C LYS A 163 -2.15 14.04 -0.21
N LYS A 164 -3.49 14.00 -0.28
CA LYS A 164 -4.33 13.39 0.76
C LYS A 164 -4.44 11.87 0.60
N GLY A 165 -3.96 11.33 -0.51
CA GLY A 165 -3.91 9.91 -0.79
C GLY A 165 -2.56 9.26 -0.47
N VAL A 166 -1.72 9.89 0.34
CA VAL A 166 -0.44 9.30 0.76
C VAL A 166 -0.60 8.53 2.07
N VAL A 167 0.27 7.54 2.31
CA VAL A 167 0.25 6.71 3.53
C VAL A 167 0.20 7.53 4.82
N GLY A 168 0.99 8.60 4.92
CA GLY A 168 1.04 9.48 6.09
C GLY A 168 -0.25 10.26 6.38
N CYS A 169 -1.18 10.31 5.42
CA CYS A 169 -2.51 10.91 5.60
C CYS A 169 -3.58 9.91 6.06
N ILE A 170 -3.28 8.62 6.18
CA ILE A 170 -4.23 7.61 6.65
C ILE A 170 -4.39 7.68 8.17
N GLU A 171 -5.61 7.63 8.68
CA GLU A 171 -5.93 7.71 10.11
C GLU A 171 -5.72 6.39 10.85
N MET A 172 -6.14 5.26 10.27
CA MET A 172 -6.00 3.94 10.90
C MET A 172 -4.65 3.32 10.54
N TYR A 173 -3.98 2.71 11.51
CA TYR A 173 -2.71 2.03 11.27
C TYR A 173 -2.53 0.82 12.18
N THR A 174 -1.75 -0.14 11.71
CA THR A 174 -1.39 -1.33 12.52
C THR A 174 -0.12 -1.07 13.31
N GLN A 175 0.03 -1.72 14.45
CA GLN A 175 1.29 -1.79 15.18
C GLN A 175 1.34 -3.02 16.09
N TYR A 176 2.55 -3.44 16.44
CA TYR A 176 2.77 -4.33 17.58
C TYR A 176 3.17 -3.49 18.80
N GLU A 177 2.43 -3.63 19.89
CA GLU A 177 2.75 -3.02 21.18
C GLU A 177 2.82 -4.13 22.22
N SER A 178 3.97 -4.27 22.90
CA SER A 178 4.24 -5.38 23.83
C SER A 178 3.93 -6.76 23.20
N LYS A 179 4.32 -6.94 21.93
CA LYS A 179 4.06 -8.14 21.08
C LYS A 179 2.59 -8.42 20.76
N GLN A 180 1.66 -7.56 21.16
CA GLN A 180 0.24 -7.68 20.81
C GLN A 180 -0.06 -6.84 19.56
N PHE A 181 -0.75 -7.46 18.60
CA PHE A 181 -1.23 -6.78 17.41
C PHE A 181 -2.37 -5.83 17.76
N GLN A 182 -2.30 -4.60 17.27
CA GLN A 182 -3.35 -3.61 17.46
C GLN A 182 -3.58 -2.81 16.17
N VAL A 183 -4.84 -2.40 15.98
CA VAL A 183 -5.24 -1.39 15.00
C VAL A 183 -5.56 -0.12 15.78
N LYS A 184 -4.78 0.93 15.57
CA LYS A 184 -4.93 2.22 16.25
C LYS A 184 -5.32 3.31 15.27
N THR A 185 -5.78 4.43 15.81
CA THR A 185 -6.08 5.65 15.05
C THR A 185 -5.12 6.76 15.46
N ARG A 186 -4.63 7.53 14.49
CA ARG A 186 -3.82 8.75 14.73
C ARG A 186 -4.55 9.99 14.24
N LYS A 187 -4.25 11.13 14.85
CA LYS A 187 -4.63 12.44 14.32
C LYS A 187 -3.72 12.77 13.13
N VAL A 188 -4.32 12.95 11.96
CA VAL A 188 -3.58 13.34 10.75
C VAL A 188 -3.42 14.86 10.65
N ARG A 189 -2.49 15.31 9.81
CA ARG A 189 -2.22 16.73 9.55
C ARG A 189 -3.48 17.42 9.01
N PHE A 190 -3.64 18.73 9.24
CA PHE A 190 -4.79 19.48 8.70
C PHE A 190 -4.90 19.35 7.17
N SER A 191 -3.76 19.36 6.48
CA SER A 191 -3.66 19.13 5.03
C SER A 191 -4.14 17.75 4.56
N CYS A 192 -4.30 16.78 5.47
CA CYS A 192 -4.75 15.42 5.16
C CYS A 192 -6.27 15.23 5.32
N LYS A 193 -7.00 16.19 5.91
CA LYS A 193 -8.45 16.06 6.15
C LYS A 193 -9.21 15.95 4.82
N VAL A 194 -10.07 14.94 4.69
CA VAL A 194 -10.91 14.68 3.49
C VAL A 194 -12.36 15.04 3.79
#